data_AF-A0A4Q7TKQ4-F1
#
_entry.id   AF-A0A4Q7TKQ4-F1
#
_cell.length_a   1.000
_cell.length_b   1.000
_cell.length_c   1.000
_cell.angle_alpha   90.00
_cell.angle_beta   90.00
_cell.angle_gamma   90.00
#
_symmetry.space_group_name_H-M   'P 1'
#
loop_
_entity.id
_entity.type
_entity.pdbx_description
1 polymer ?
#
loop_
_entity_poly.entity_id
_entity_poly.type
_entity_poly.pdbx_seq_one_letter_code
_entity_poly.pdbx_strand_id
1 'polypeptide(L)'
;MIELTLAEIAAATGGQLVPGTSGAAPTDRVRGESQTDSREVGPGQIFFARRGEETDGHRFVPQAIAAGAALVVAERETDDRVPQIIVADTTEALGALATEVVRRVRAAGGLKIVGITGSNGKTTTKNLVAAMAERVGPTVASAKSFNNEVGGPLTMLRVEEDTRTLVAEMGASAEGEIARLTAMAPPHIGVVLTVGLAHAGEFGGIETTFRTKSEMVRDLPESAVAVLNRDDAYVSRMGELTSARVRWFGRHPEADVRASDIDSDASGTRFTLHADGESLPVVFRVLGEHHVTNALAAAAVGLELGLPLADVVAALEGATRAARWRMEVMGGRDGITIINDAYNASPDSMSAGLRTLAQIAKPEGRSVAVLGAMSELGEYSIEEHLRIGLQAVRLRISELVVVGIEARNLHISAINEGSWDGESVFFEEQDAAFEYLQRTLQPNDTVLVKSSNAAGLRFLGDRLGETFA
;
A
#
# COMPACT_ATOMS: atom_id res chain seq x y z
N MET A 1 6.52 -2.43 -21.44
CA MET A 1 6.87 -3.84 -21.20
C MET A 1 7.93 -4.28 -22.20
N ILE A 2 8.59 -5.43 -21.98
CA ILE A 2 9.45 -6.02 -23.01
C ILE A 2 8.65 -6.34 -24.27
N GLU A 3 9.30 -6.27 -25.43
CA GLU A 3 8.64 -6.49 -26.71
C GLU A 3 8.41 -7.98 -26.97
N LEU A 4 7.14 -8.40 -27.07
CA LEU A 4 6.73 -9.78 -27.35
C LEU A 4 5.97 -9.89 -28.66
N THR A 5 6.13 -11.01 -29.35
CA THR A 5 5.27 -11.36 -30.49
C THR A 5 3.87 -11.78 -30.02
N LEU A 6 2.86 -11.64 -30.88
CA LEU A 6 1.51 -12.13 -30.61
C LEU A 6 1.50 -13.63 -30.29
N ALA A 7 2.34 -14.43 -30.98
CA ALA A 7 2.51 -15.86 -30.71
C ALA A 7 3.07 -16.12 -29.30
N GLU A 8 4.05 -15.34 -28.85
CA GLU A 8 4.63 -15.49 -27.50
C GLU A 8 3.63 -15.11 -26.41
N ILE A 9 2.85 -14.05 -26.63
CA ILE A 9 1.79 -13.65 -25.69
C ILE A 9 0.75 -14.77 -25.62
N ALA A 10 0.29 -15.31 -26.76
CA ALA A 10 -0.67 -16.40 -26.80
C ALA A 10 -0.15 -17.66 -26.11
N ALA A 11 1.13 -18.00 -26.31
CA ALA A 11 1.77 -19.13 -25.64
C ALA A 11 1.88 -18.91 -24.12
N ALA A 12 2.28 -17.71 -23.68
CA ALA A 12 2.41 -17.37 -22.27
C ALA A 12 1.07 -17.39 -21.54
N THR A 13 -0.01 -16.97 -22.19
CA THR A 13 -1.36 -16.94 -21.62
C THR A 13 -2.12 -18.27 -21.79
N GLY A 14 -1.57 -19.23 -22.53
CA GLY A 14 -2.29 -20.45 -22.92
C GLY A 14 -3.49 -20.19 -23.84
N GLY A 15 -3.52 -19.04 -24.52
CA GLY A 15 -4.63 -18.59 -25.35
C GLY A 15 -4.46 -18.91 -26.84
N GLN A 16 -5.56 -18.76 -27.58
CA GLN A 16 -5.60 -18.88 -29.03
C GLN A 16 -5.55 -17.49 -29.68
N LEU A 17 -4.56 -17.26 -30.55
CA LEU A 17 -4.49 -16.04 -31.35
C LEU A 17 -5.56 -16.04 -32.46
N VAL A 18 -6.36 -14.97 -32.49
CA VAL A 18 -7.31 -14.62 -33.55
C VAL A 18 -6.82 -13.33 -34.22
N PRO A 19 -6.36 -13.37 -35.48
CA PRO A 19 -5.75 -12.21 -36.17
C PRO A 19 -6.64 -10.96 -36.30
N GLY A 20 -7.95 -11.14 -36.27
CA GLY A 20 -8.92 -10.08 -36.58
C GLY A 20 -8.85 -9.62 -38.05
N THR A 21 -9.60 -8.58 -38.38
CA THR A 21 -9.67 -7.95 -39.72
C THR A 21 -8.42 -7.15 -40.08
N SER A 22 -7.57 -6.85 -39.09
CA SER A 22 -6.27 -6.19 -39.29
C SER A 22 -5.28 -7.05 -40.09
N GLY A 23 -5.48 -8.37 -40.13
CA GLY A 23 -4.56 -9.30 -40.79
C GLY A 23 -3.26 -9.53 -40.02
N ALA A 24 -3.26 -9.32 -38.69
CA ALA A 24 -2.07 -9.46 -37.86
C ALA A 24 -1.44 -10.86 -37.96
N ALA A 25 -0.14 -10.90 -38.20
CA ALA A 25 0.65 -12.13 -38.25
C ALA A 25 1.07 -12.55 -36.83
N PRO A 26 1.27 -13.85 -36.55
CA PRO A 26 1.78 -14.31 -35.26
C PRO A 26 3.14 -13.72 -34.86
N THR A 27 3.91 -13.22 -35.83
CA THR A 27 5.22 -12.56 -35.66
C THR A 27 5.12 -11.06 -35.35
N ASP A 28 3.94 -10.46 -35.46
CA ASP A 28 3.75 -9.05 -35.13
C ASP A 28 4.00 -8.83 -33.64
N ARG A 29 4.54 -7.65 -33.30
CA ARG A 29 5.08 -7.37 -31.97
C ARG A 29 4.26 -6.31 -31.24
N VAL A 30 4.14 -6.48 -29.93
CA VAL A 30 3.49 -5.54 -29.02
C VAL A 30 4.45 -5.22 -27.88
N ARG A 31 4.55 -3.92 -27.56
CA ARG A 31 5.38 -3.38 -26.47
C ARG A 31 4.59 -2.56 -25.44
N GLY A 32 3.36 -2.18 -25.77
CA GLY A 32 2.55 -1.31 -24.92
C GLY A 32 2.21 -1.96 -23.58
N GLU A 33 1.98 -1.12 -22.59
CA GLU A 33 1.54 -1.57 -21.26
C GLU A 33 0.21 -2.33 -21.34
N SER A 34 -0.02 -3.18 -20.35
CA SER A 34 -1.29 -3.89 -20.19
C SER A 34 -2.24 -3.09 -19.33
N GLN A 35 -3.52 -3.07 -19.70
CA GLN A 35 -4.58 -2.37 -18.98
C GLN A 35 -5.81 -3.25 -18.79
N THR A 36 -6.51 -3.06 -17.68
CA THR A 36 -7.83 -3.68 -17.44
C THR A 36 -8.96 -2.66 -17.39
N ASP A 37 -8.65 -1.36 -17.39
CA ASP A 37 -9.62 -0.27 -17.47
C ASP A 37 -9.56 0.35 -18.87
N SER A 38 -10.67 0.26 -19.62
CA SER A 38 -10.75 0.79 -20.99
C SER A 38 -10.52 2.30 -21.08
N ARG A 39 -10.68 3.02 -19.96
CA ARG A 39 -10.44 4.48 -19.87
C ARG A 39 -8.96 4.82 -19.76
N GLU A 40 -8.13 3.87 -19.32
CA GLU A 40 -6.67 4.04 -19.17
C GLU A 40 -5.89 3.49 -20.38
N VAL A 41 -6.57 2.87 -21.35
CA VAL A 41 -5.97 2.37 -22.58
C VAL A 41 -5.50 3.54 -23.46
N GLY A 42 -4.28 3.41 -23.96
CA GLY A 42 -3.70 4.28 -24.98
C GLY A 42 -3.18 3.52 -26.21
N PRO A 43 -2.68 4.26 -27.21
CA PRO A 43 -2.15 3.68 -28.44
C PRO A 43 -1.06 2.62 -28.20
N GLY A 44 -1.20 1.45 -28.81
CA GLY A 44 -0.21 0.38 -28.75
C GLY A 44 -0.32 -0.53 -27.52
N GLN A 45 -1.24 -0.26 -26.60
CA GLN A 45 -1.41 -1.01 -25.35
C GLN A 45 -2.24 -2.29 -25.52
N ILE A 46 -2.16 -3.17 -24.53
CA ILE A 46 -2.91 -4.43 -24.46
C ILE A 46 -4.10 -4.24 -23.52
N PHE A 47 -5.31 -4.56 -23.98
CA PHE A 47 -6.50 -4.52 -23.15
C PHE A 47 -6.91 -5.93 -22.70
N PHE A 48 -6.96 -6.15 -21.39
CA PHE A 48 -7.45 -7.39 -20.77
C PHE A 48 -8.93 -7.21 -20.39
N ALA A 49 -9.82 -7.84 -21.15
CA ALA A 49 -11.26 -7.78 -20.97
C ALA A 49 -11.73 -8.70 -19.81
N ARG A 50 -11.48 -8.28 -18.57
CA ARG A 50 -11.79 -9.06 -17.37
C ARG A 50 -13.26 -8.96 -16.96
N ARG A 51 -13.84 -10.06 -16.45
CA ARG A 51 -15.09 -10.02 -15.68
C ARG A 51 -14.81 -9.53 -14.26
N GLY A 52 -15.36 -8.38 -13.89
CA GLY A 52 -15.39 -7.93 -12.49
C GLY A 52 -16.67 -8.39 -11.78
N GLU A 53 -16.78 -8.09 -10.48
CA GLU A 53 -17.95 -8.41 -9.67
C GLU A 53 -19.22 -7.69 -10.17
N GLU A 54 -19.08 -6.42 -10.55
CA GLU A 54 -20.21 -5.57 -10.96
C GLU A 54 -20.38 -5.47 -12.48
N THR A 55 -19.30 -5.65 -13.26
CA THR A 55 -19.32 -5.40 -14.69
C THR A 55 -18.41 -6.34 -15.48
N ASP A 56 -18.87 -6.75 -16.67
CA ASP A 56 -18.11 -7.51 -17.64
C ASP A 56 -17.27 -6.58 -18.55
N GLY A 57 -15.94 -6.65 -18.43
CA GLY A 57 -14.97 -5.85 -19.21
C GLY A 57 -15.04 -6.06 -20.71
N HIS A 58 -15.59 -7.18 -21.18
CA HIS A 58 -15.82 -7.44 -22.61
C HIS A 58 -16.73 -6.39 -23.26
N ARG A 59 -17.62 -5.77 -22.48
CA ARG A 59 -18.51 -4.69 -22.95
C ARG A 59 -17.75 -3.44 -23.37
N PHE A 60 -16.51 -3.27 -22.92
CA PHE A 60 -15.69 -2.09 -23.18
C PHE A 60 -14.60 -2.31 -24.23
N VAL A 61 -14.55 -3.48 -24.87
CA VAL A 61 -13.62 -3.73 -25.98
C VAL A 61 -13.74 -2.69 -27.09
N PRO A 62 -14.94 -2.28 -27.56
CA PRO A 62 -15.03 -1.26 -28.60
C PRO A 62 -14.41 0.09 -28.19
N GLN A 63 -14.49 0.44 -26.91
CA GLN A 63 -13.88 1.66 -26.35
C GLN A 63 -12.36 1.53 -26.31
N ALA A 64 -11.82 0.40 -25.84
CA ALA A 64 -10.38 0.15 -25.80
C ALA A 64 -9.76 0.19 -27.21
N ILE A 65 -10.43 -0.41 -28.20
CA ILE A 65 -10.01 -0.33 -29.61
C ILE A 65 -10.02 1.12 -30.10
N ALA A 66 -11.08 1.88 -29.81
CA ALA A 66 -11.16 3.29 -30.18
C ALA A 66 -10.06 4.15 -29.52
N ALA A 67 -9.59 3.76 -28.33
CA ALA A 67 -8.48 4.38 -27.62
C ALA A 67 -7.09 3.94 -28.14
N GLY A 68 -7.04 2.98 -29.06
CA GLY A 68 -5.81 2.56 -29.73
C GLY A 68 -5.17 1.26 -29.19
N ALA A 69 -5.94 0.40 -28.52
CA ALA A 69 -5.45 -0.93 -28.15
C ALA A 69 -4.87 -1.66 -29.37
N ALA A 70 -3.66 -2.21 -29.26
CA ALA A 70 -3.03 -3.01 -30.30
C ALA A 70 -3.39 -4.50 -30.20
N LEU A 71 -3.86 -4.94 -29.02
CA LEU A 71 -4.21 -6.32 -28.73
C LEU A 71 -5.30 -6.36 -27.67
N VAL A 72 -6.25 -7.27 -27.83
CA VAL A 72 -7.27 -7.58 -26.81
C VAL A 72 -7.06 -9.01 -26.31
N VAL A 73 -7.04 -9.20 -24.99
CA VAL A 73 -7.08 -10.52 -24.35
C VAL A 73 -8.47 -10.71 -23.74
N ALA A 74 -9.19 -11.75 -24.15
CA ALA A 74 -10.61 -11.93 -23.83
C ALA A 74 -10.95 -13.42 -23.62
N GLU A 75 -12.09 -13.70 -22.98
CA GLU A 75 -12.58 -15.06 -22.74
C GLU A 75 -13.43 -15.63 -23.89
N ARG A 76 -13.71 -14.78 -24.88
CA ARG A 76 -14.48 -15.10 -26.09
C ARG A 76 -14.15 -14.12 -27.19
N GLU A 77 -14.43 -14.51 -28.43
CA GLU A 77 -14.32 -13.58 -29.56
C GLU A 77 -15.22 -12.35 -29.35
N THR A 78 -14.65 -11.18 -29.60
CA THR A 78 -15.32 -9.88 -29.53
C THR A 78 -15.06 -9.09 -30.81
N ASP A 79 -15.16 -7.77 -30.77
CA ASP A 79 -14.85 -6.88 -31.89
C ASP A 79 -13.47 -7.19 -32.50
N ASP A 80 -13.45 -7.52 -33.78
CA ASP A 80 -12.32 -8.12 -34.49
C ASP A 80 -11.47 -7.09 -35.25
N ARG A 81 -11.63 -5.79 -34.98
CA ARG A 81 -10.82 -4.72 -35.61
C ARG A 81 -9.32 -4.79 -35.27
N VAL A 82 -8.97 -5.46 -34.17
CA VAL A 82 -7.59 -5.68 -33.70
C VAL A 82 -7.40 -7.17 -33.41
N PRO A 83 -6.15 -7.70 -33.39
CA PRO A 83 -5.94 -9.09 -32.99
C PRO A 83 -6.41 -9.35 -31.55
N GLN A 84 -6.89 -10.56 -31.32
CA GLN A 84 -7.40 -11.02 -30.04
C GLN A 84 -6.66 -12.28 -29.60
N ILE A 85 -6.44 -12.45 -28.29
CA ILE A 85 -6.00 -13.72 -27.71
C ILE A 85 -7.13 -14.22 -26.81
N ILE A 86 -7.71 -15.35 -27.20
CA ILE A 86 -8.84 -15.96 -26.51
C ILE A 86 -8.32 -16.95 -25.47
N VAL A 87 -8.65 -16.72 -24.20
CA VAL A 87 -8.20 -17.49 -23.04
C VAL A 87 -9.38 -18.06 -22.26
N ALA A 88 -9.14 -19.01 -21.37
CA ALA A 88 -10.19 -19.54 -20.50
C ALA A 88 -10.58 -18.54 -19.38
N ASP A 89 -9.57 -17.90 -18.78
CA ASP A 89 -9.73 -16.89 -17.74
C ASP A 89 -8.73 -15.75 -17.97
N THR A 90 -9.23 -14.52 -18.02
CA THR A 90 -8.43 -13.33 -18.31
C THR A 90 -7.52 -12.89 -17.16
N THR A 91 -7.90 -13.19 -15.91
CA THR A 91 -7.10 -12.90 -14.71
C THR A 91 -5.92 -13.86 -14.61
N GLU A 92 -6.16 -15.15 -14.83
CA GLU A 92 -5.09 -16.15 -14.88
C GLU A 92 -4.12 -15.86 -16.03
N ALA A 93 -4.63 -15.51 -17.22
CA ALA A 93 -3.81 -15.12 -18.37
C ALA A 93 -2.93 -13.89 -18.07
N LEU A 94 -3.48 -12.88 -17.38
CA LEU A 94 -2.72 -11.69 -16.97
C LEU A 94 -1.54 -12.06 -16.06
N GLY A 95 -1.79 -12.92 -15.06
CA GLY A 95 -0.76 -13.43 -14.16
C GLY A 95 0.30 -14.29 -14.88
N ALA A 96 -0.12 -15.12 -15.83
CA ALA A 96 0.77 -15.96 -16.62
C ALA A 96 1.70 -15.13 -17.53
N LEU A 97 1.16 -14.09 -18.20
CA LEU A 97 1.97 -13.17 -18.99
C LEU A 97 2.97 -12.40 -18.11
N ALA A 98 2.53 -11.93 -16.94
CA ALA A 98 3.40 -11.25 -15.98
C ALA A 98 4.57 -12.15 -15.53
N THR A 99 4.27 -13.42 -15.24
CA THR A 99 5.28 -14.43 -14.88
C THR A 99 6.30 -14.60 -16.00
N GLU A 100 5.85 -14.72 -17.25
CA GLU A 100 6.75 -14.89 -18.40
C GLU A 100 7.64 -13.66 -18.64
N VAL A 101 7.10 -12.45 -18.53
CA VAL A 101 7.86 -11.20 -18.67
C VAL A 101 8.94 -11.12 -17.59
N VAL A 102 8.57 -11.32 -16.32
CA VAL A 102 9.52 -11.30 -15.20
C VAL A 102 10.59 -12.39 -15.37
N ARG A 103 10.21 -13.59 -15.79
CA ARG A 103 11.14 -14.71 -16.03
C ARG A 103 12.16 -14.36 -17.11
N ARG A 104 11.74 -13.78 -18.24
CA ARG A 104 12.64 -13.40 -19.35
C ARG A 104 13.64 -12.35 -18.92
N VAL A 105 13.19 -11.27 -18.29
CA VAL A 105 14.08 -10.18 -17.85
C VAL A 105 15.03 -10.66 -16.74
N ARG A 106 14.53 -11.48 -15.80
CA ARG A 106 15.38 -12.10 -14.79
C ARG A 106 16.45 -13.01 -15.41
N ALA A 107 16.11 -13.80 -16.42
CA ALA A 107 17.04 -14.69 -17.11
C ALA A 107 18.11 -13.95 -17.92
N ALA A 108 17.78 -12.75 -18.46
CA ALA A 108 18.76 -11.86 -19.09
C ALA A 108 19.79 -11.30 -18.09
N GLY A 109 19.48 -11.35 -16.80
CA GLY A 109 20.35 -10.98 -15.70
C GLY A 109 20.22 -9.52 -15.26
N GLY A 110 20.46 -9.27 -13.97
CA GLY A 110 20.52 -7.91 -13.41
C GLY A 110 19.21 -7.36 -12.82
N LEU A 111 18.08 -8.08 -12.93
CA LEU A 111 16.84 -7.74 -12.24
C LEU A 111 16.85 -8.28 -10.79
N LYS A 112 16.70 -7.38 -9.82
CA LYS A 112 16.38 -7.68 -8.42
C LYS A 112 14.88 -7.48 -8.19
N ILE A 113 14.30 -8.32 -7.36
CA ILE A 113 12.86 -8.31 -7.06
C ILE A 113 12.71 -8.19 -5.55
N VAL A 114 12.00 -7.16 -5.11
CA VAL A 114 11.65 -6.91 -3.71
C VAL A 114 10.14 -7.13 -3.56
N GLY A 115 9.75 -8.11 -2.75
CA GLY A 115 8.35 -8.37 -2.39
C GLY A 115 8.07 -7.79 -1.01
N ILE A 116 7.02 -6.99 -0.86
CA ILE A 116 6.67 -6.34 0.43
C ILE A 116 5.26 -6.72 0.84
N THR A 117 5.11 -7.31 2.02
CA THR A 117 3.81 -7.59 2.64
C THR A 117 3.73 -7.10 4.09
N GLY A 118 2.54 -7.17 4.66
CA GLY A 118 2.24 -6.76 6.02
C GLY A 118 0.81 -6.24 6.16
N SER A 119 0.28 -6.21 7.38
CA SER A 119 -1.05 -5.66 7.65
C SER A 119 -1.08 -4.15 7.40
N ASN A 120 -0.03 -3.42 7.82
CA ASN A 120 0.10 -1.98 7.62
C ASN A 120 1.46 -1.61 7.00
N GLY A 121 1.58 -0.40 6.45
CA GLY A 121 2.88 0.16 6.03
C GLY A 121 3.41 -0.24 4.64
N LYS A 122 2.76 -1.18 3.93
CA LYS A 122 3.19 -1.69 2.61
C LYS A 122 3.53 -0.58 1.61
N THR A 123 2.58 0.31 1.34
CA THR A 123 2.75 1.37 0.34
C THR A 123 3.79 2.41 0.72
N THR A 124 3.85 2.79 2.00
CA THR A 124 4.87 3.73 2.46
C THR A 124 6.26 3.11 2.31
N THR A 125 6.45 1.88 2.77
CA THR A 125 7.72 1.16 2.64
C THR A 125 8.10 0.98 1.18
N LYS A 126 7.17 0.53 0.32
CA LYS A 126 7.41 0.37 -1.12
C LYS A 126 7.87 1.66 -1.78
N ASN A 127 7.28 2.81 -1.44
CA ASN A 127 7.70 4.09 -2.01
C ASN A 127 9.12 4.48 -1.55
N LEU A 128 9.46 4.25 -0.28
CA LEU A 128 10.82 4.49 0.24
C LEU A 128 11.84 3.56 -0.43
N VAL A 129 11.51 2.27 -0.58
CA VAL A 129 12.36 1.30 -1.30
C VAL A 129 12.52 1.69 -2.76
N ALA A 130 11.45 2.12 -3.44
CA ALA A 130 11.54 2.56 -4.84
C ALA A 130 12.50 3.75 -4.98
N ALA A 131 12.38 4.76 -4.12
CA ALA A 131 13.29 5.91 -4.12
C ALA A 131 14.77 5.53 -3.86
N MET A 132 15.01 4.53 -3.02
CA MET A 132 16.35 3.97 -2.81
C MET A 132 16.83 3.19 -4.04
N ALA A 133 15.99 2.32 -4.59
CA ALA A 133 16.30 1.49 -5.74
C ALA A 133 16.58 2.31 -7.01
N GLU A 134 15.92 3.46 -7.19
CA GLU A 134 16.19 4.41 -8.27
C GLU A 134 17.63 4.96 -8.24
N ARG A 135 18.28 5.02 -7.07
CA ARG A 135 19.70 5.39 -6.95
C ARG A 135 20.64 4.27 -7.44
N VAL A 136 20.16 3.03 -7.47
CA VAL A 136 20.90 1.85 -7.96
C VAL A 136 20.70 1.66 -9.47
N GLY A 137 19.50 1.94 -9.98
CA GLY A 137 19.21 1.92 -11.41
C GLY A 137 17.71 1.94 -11.76
N PRO A 138 17.37 1.77 -13.05
CA PRO A 138 15.98 1.75 -13.52
C PRO A 138 15.09 0.84 -12.66
N THR A 139 14.01 1.41 -12.13
CA THR A 139 13.16 0.76 -11.14
C THR A 139 11.70 0.79 -11.57
N VAL A 140 11.01 -0.34 -11.40
CA VAL A 140 9.57 -0.46 -11.54
C VAL A 140 8.96 -0.69 -10.16
N ALA A 141 7.97 0.12 -9.80
CA ALA A 141 7.20 -0.04 -8.59
C ALA A 141 5.72 0.22 -8.87
N SER A 142 4.83 -0.33 -8.05
CA SER A 142 3.38 -0.13 -8.19
C SER A 142 3.02 1.34 -8.05
N ALA A 143 2.19 1.89 -8.95
CA ALA A 143 1.81 3.31 -8.92
C ALA A 143 0.85 3.63 -7.76
N LYS A 144 0.00 2.66 -7.39
CA LYS A 144 -0.97 2.72 -6.29
C LYS A 144 -0.81 1.46 -5.43
N SER A 145 -1.76 1.18 -4.54
CA SER A 145 -1.82 -0.08 -3.77
C SER A 145 -2.26 -1.26 -4.66
N PHE A 146 -1.55 -1.48 -5.77
CA PHE A 146 -1.77 -2.57 -6.71
C PHE A 146 -1.03 -3.80 -6.21
N ASN A 147 -1.72 -4.61 -5.41
CA ASN A 147 -1.09 -5.65 -4.62
C ASN A 147 -1.88 -6.97 -4.59
N ASN A 148 -2.91 -7.10 -5.42
CA ASN A 148 -3.70 -8.33 -5.60
C ASN A 148 -3.38 -9.01 -6.95
N GLU A 149 -4.13 -10.06 -7.28
CA GLU A 149 -4.01 -10.87 -8.50
C GLU A 149 -4.23 -10.12 -9.82
N VAL A 150 -4.69 -8.88 -9.77
CA VAL A 150 -4.79 -8.00 -10.94
C VAL A 150 -3.72 -6.92 -10.91
N GLY A 151 -3.66 -6.14 -9.83
CA GLY A 151 -2.76 -5.00 -9.73
C GLY A 151 -1.28 -5.40 -9.68
N GLY A 152 -0.96 -6.50 -9.01
CA GLY A 152 0.40 -7.04 -8.95
C GLY A 152 0.94 -7.36 -10.36
N PRO A 153 0.26 -8.23 -11.13
CA PRO A 153 0.62 -8.53 -12.51
C PRO A 153 0.73 -7.32 -13.42
N LEU A 154 -0.18 -6.33 -13.33
CA LEU A 154 -0.07 -5.08 -14.10
C LEU A 154 1.24 -4.32 -13.80
N THR A 155 1.67 -4.33 -12.53
CA THR A 155 2.97 -3.73 -12.15
C THR A 155 4.14 -4.53 -12.71
N MET A 156 4.09 -5.87 -12.63
CA MET A 156 5.13 -6.76 -13.16
C MET A 156 5.29 -6.63 -14.68
N LEU A 157 4.19 -6.43 -15.40
CA LEU A 157 4.20 -6.22 -16.85
C LEU A 157 4.87 -4.90 -17.26
N ARG A 158 5.07 -3.94 -16.36
CA ARG A 158 5.80 -2.69 -16.67
C ARG A 158 7.31 -2.88 -16.73
N VAL A 159 7.84 -4.06 -16.34
CA VAL A 159 9.26 -4.37 -16.44
C VAL A 159 9.74 -4.29 -17.90
N GLU A 160 10.91 -3.67 -18.07
CA GLU A 160 11.64 -3.54 -19.33
C GLU A 160 13.01 -4.23 -19.24
N GLU A 161 13.71 -4.35 -20.37
CA GLU A 161 14.99 -5.07 -20.48
C GLU A 161 16.10 -4.48 -19.61
N ASP A 162 16.07 -3.17 -19.37
CA ASP A 162 17.07 -2.45 -18.57
C ASP A 162 16.66 -2.28 -17.09
N THR A 163 15.49 -2.80 -16.70
CA THR A 163 14.99 -2.71 -15.32
C THR A 163 15.92 -3.45 -14.37
N ARG A 164 16.44 -2.74 -13.37
CA ARG A 164 17.33 -3.26 -12.32
C ARG A 164 16.60 -3.72 -11.09
N THR A 165 15.49 -3.05 -10.75
CA THR A 165 14.72 -3.40 -9.56
C THR A 165 13.22 -3.39 -9.85
N LEU A 166 12.54 -4.46 -9.45
CA LEU A 166 11.08 -4.50 -9.34
C LEU A 166 10.70 -4.48 -7.85
N VAL A 167 9.96 -3.47 -7.42
CA VAL A 167 9.43 -3.36 -6.05
C VAL A 167 7.92 -3.63 -6.08
N ALA A 168 7.53 -4.82 -5.64
CA ALA A 168 6.15 -5.29 -5.70
C ALA A 168 5.53 -5.33 -4.30
N GLU A 169 4.37 -4.68 -4.13
CA GLU A 169 3.51 -4.95 -2.98
C GLU A 169 2.78 -6.28 -3.19
N MET A 170 2.80 -7.15 -2.18
CA MET A 170 2.13 -8.45 -2.21
C MET A 170 1.09 -8.49 -1.09
N GLY A 171 -0.12 -8.09 -1.45
CA GLY A 171 -1.31 -8.11 -0.61
C GLY A 171 -2.02 -9.45 -0.69
N ALA A 172 -2.94 -9.65 0.24
CA ALA A 172 -3.85 -10.78 0.24
C ALA A 172 -5.03 -10.45 1.15
N SER A 173 -6.21 -10.99 0.79
CA SER A 173 -7.42 -11.14 1.59
C SER A 173 -7.72 -12.62 1.89
N ALA A 174 -7.05 -13.57 1.23
CA ALA A 174 -7.16 -15.01 1.51
C ALA A 174 -5.80 -15.74 1.52
N GLU A 175 -5.76 -16.93 2.14
CA GLU A 175 -4.59 -17.84 2.08
C GLU A 175 -4.29 -18.23 0.62
N GLY A 176 -3.01 -18.34 0.28
CA GLY A 176 -2.48 -18.72 -1.03
C GLY A 176 -2.26 -17.55 -1.99
N GLU A 177 -2.75 -16.35 -1.68
CA GLU A 177 -2.62 -15.17 -2.56
C GLU A 177 -1.21 -14.58 -2.57
N ILE A 178 -0.53 -14.55 -1.42
CA ILE A 178 0.88 -14.10 -1.38
C ILE A 178 1.77 -15.15 -2.03
N ALA A 179 1.52 -16.44 -1.78
CA ALA A 179 2.19 -17.54 -2.47
C ALA A 179 2.04 -17.42 -4.01
N ARG A 180 0.84 -17.04 -4.50
CA ARG A 180 0.59 -16.82 -5.91
C ARG A 180 1.41 -15.66 -6.48
N LEU A 181 1.44 -14.51 -5.80
CA LEU A 181 2.21 -13.33 -6.24
C LEU A 181 3.72 -13.55 -6.18
N THR A 182 4.20 -14.25 -5.15
CA THR A 182 5.62 -14.63 -5.03
C THR A 182 6.01 -15.65 -6.10
N ALA A 183 5.15 -16.59 -6.48
CA ALA A 183 5.40 -17.50 -7.60
C ALA A 183 5.50 -16.77 -8.95
N MET A 184 4.69 -15.73 -9.17
CA MET A 184 4.77 -14.90 -10.39
C MET A 184 6.06 -14.09 -10.47
N ALA A 185 6.51 -13.51 -9.34
CA ALA A 185 7.73 -12.74 -9.25
C ALA A 185 8.57 -13.14 -8.02
N PRO A 186 9.34 -14.23 -8.08
CA PRO A 186 10.09 -14.75 -6.94
C PRO A 186 11.04 -13.70 -6.35
N PRO A 187 10.80 -13.23 -5.10
CA PRO A 187 11.60 -12.18 -4.51
C PRO A 187 13.04 -12.63 -4.26
N HIS A 188 13.98 -11.72 -4.51
CA HIS A 188 15.34 -11.82 -3.98
C HIS A 188 15.41 -11.26 -2.55
N ILE A 189 14.52 -10.32 -2.23
CA ILE A 189 14.34 -9.75 -0.90
C ILE A 189 12.83 -9.79 -0.59
N GLY A 190 12.44 -10.61 0.39
CA GLY A 190 11.06 -10.66 0.89
C GLY A 190 10.94 -9.89 2.20
N VAL A 191 9.99 -8.96 2.28
CA VAL A 191 9.79 -8.08 3.44
C VAL A 191 8.46 -8.36 4.08
N VAL A 192 8.44 -8.59 5.40
CA VAL A 192 7.22 -8.66 6.19
C VAL A 192 7.24 -7.57 7.25
N LEU A 193 6.29 -6.62 7.16
CA LEU A 193 6.26 -5.43 8.00
C LEU A 193 5.62 -5.68 9.36
N THR A 194 4.37 -6.12 9.37
CA THR A 194 3.58 -6.39 10.58
C THR A 194 2.52 -7.44 10.32
N VAL A 195 2.06 -8.08 11.38
CA VAL A 195 0.84 -8.90 11.40
C VAL A 195 -0.10 -8.31 12.46
N GLY A 196 -1.18 -7.71 11.99
CA GLY A 196 -2.22 -7.09 12.81
C GLY A 196 -3.61 -7.38 12.27
N LEU A 197 -4.64 -6.83 12.93
CA LEU A 197 -6.05 -7.15 12.66
C LEU A 197 -6.62 -6.61 11.33
N ALA A 198 -5.79 -5.99 10.48
CA ALA A 198 -6.23 -5.61 9.13
C ALA A 198 -6.65 -6.87 8.35
N HIS A 199 -7.83 -6.83 7.72
CA HIS A 199 -8.47 -7.98 7.04
C HIS A 199 -8.79 -9.18 7.94
N ALA A 200 -8.73 -9.06 9.28
CA ALA A 200 -8.94 -10.19 10.17
C ALA A 200 -10.34 -10.81 10.03
N GLY A 201 -11.36 -10.03 9.68
CA GLY A 201 -12.70 -10.55 9.41
C GLY A 201 -12.76 -11.44 8.16
N GLU A 202 -11.99 -11.11 7.12
CA GLU A 202 -11.89 -11.90 5.89
C GLU A 202 -11.03 -13.14 6.09
N PHE A 203 -9.95 -13.01 6.86
CA PHE A 203 -9.04 -14.10 7.19
C PHE A 203 -9.56 -15.07 8.27
N GLY A 204 -10.59 -14.70 9.03
CA GLY A 204 -11.04 -15.50 10.18
C GLY A 204 -10.07 -15.43 11.38
N GLY A 205 -9.43 -14.27 11.58
CA GLY A 205 -8.63 -13.95 12.76
C GLY A 205 -7.13 -13.80 12.52
N ILE A 206 -6.43 -13.36 13.58
CA ILE A 206 -5.01 -12.99 13.55
C ILE A 206 -4.08 -14.17 13.19
N GLU A 207 -4.42 -15.39 13.61
CA GLU A 207 -3.61 -16.59 13.29
C GLU A 207 -3.66 -16.93 11.80
N THR A 208 -4.80 -16.72 11.14
CA THR A 208 -4.86 -16.86 9.68
C THR A 208 -4.09 -15.74 9.01
N THR A 209 -4.20 -14.48 9.47
CA THR A 209 -3.36 -13.39 8.96
C THR A 209 -1.87 -13.75 9.08
N PHE A 210 -1.43 -14.31 10.20
CA PHE A 210 -0.07 -14.81 10.37
C PHE A 210 0.29 -15.89 9.35
N ARG A 211 -0.55 -16.92 9.17
CA ARG A 211 -0.32 -17.99 8.18
C ARG A 211 -0.21 -17.45 6.76
N THR A 212 -1.12 -16.57 6.36
CA THR A 212 -1.12 -15.92 5.04
C THR A 212 0.13 -15.07 4.82
N LYS A 213 0.48 -14.19 5.78
CA LYS A 213 1.68 -13.34 5.62
C LYS A 213 2.98 -14.15 5.64
N SER A 214 2.99 -15.30 6.32
CA SER A 214 4.14 -16.22 6.34
C SER A 214 4.44 -16.84 4.96
N GLU A 215 3.47 -16.86 4.04
CA GLU A 215 3.70 -17.33 2.65
C GLU A 215 4.85 -16.57 1.98
N MET A 216 5.01 -15.26 2.28
CA MET A 216 6.09 -14.44 1.74
C MET A 216 7.47 -15.05 2.01
N VAL A 217 7.68 -15.68 3.16
CA VAL A 217 9.01 -16.13 3.60
C VAL A 217 9.24 -17.62 3.43
N ARG A 218 8.16 -18.43 3.39
CA ARG A 218 8.23 -19.89 3.24
C ARG A 218 8.78 -20.31 1.89
N ASP A 219 8.41 -19.57 0.84
CA ASP A 219 8.78 -19.89 -0.53
C ASP A 219 10.02 -19.11 -1.02
N LEU A 220 10.68 -18.35 -0.13
CA LEU A 220 11.94 -17.69 -0.47
C LEU A 220 13.04 -18.73 -0.67
N PRO A 221 13.83 -18.64 -1.76
CA PRO A 221 14.98 -19.51 -1.95
C PRO A 221 16.09 -19.19 -0.93
N GLU A 222 16.97 -20.15 -0.63
CA GLU A 222 18.12 -19.95 0.29
C GLU A 222 19.03 -18.76 -0.10
N SER A 223 19.07 -18.44 -1.39
CA SER A 223 19.82 -17.29 -1.92
C SER A 223 19.18 -15.92 -1.69
N ALA A 224 17.93 -15.88 -1.22
CA ALA A 224 17.20 -14.65 -0.92
C ALA A 224 17.47 -14.14 0.50
N VAL A 225 16.91 -12.97 0.79
CA VAL A 225 16.95 -12.35 2.11
C VAL A 225 15.52 -12.12 2.60
N ALA A 226 15.24 -12.55 3.82
CA ALA A 226 14.00 -12.25 4.54
C ALA A 226 14.23 -11.04 5.46
N VAL A 227 13.65 -9.89 5.12
CA VAL A 227 13.70 -8.67 5.94
C VAL A 227 12.48 -8.65 6.85
N LEU A 228 12.70 -8.88 8.15
CA LEU A 228 11.65 -9.18 9.12
C LEU A 228 11.65 -8.19 10.29
N ASN A 229 10.45 -7.79 10.70
CA ASN A 229 10.25 -6.92 11.85
C ASN A 229 10.48 -7.68 13.15
N ARG A 230 11.51 -7.31 13.91
CA ARG A 230 11.84 -7.94 15.20
C ARG A 230 10.91 -7.47 16.33
N ASP A 231 10.29 -6.30 16.20
CA ASP A 231 9.39 -5.75 17.22
C ASP A 231 8.00 -6.39 17.18
N ASP A 232 7.62 -7.03 16.07
CA ASP A 232 6.33 -7.68 15.89
C ASP A 232 6.43 -9.16 16.26
N ALA A 233 5.70 -9.59 17.29
CA ALA A 233 5.79 -10.93 17.84
C ALA A 233 5.43 -12.04 16.83
N TYR A 234 4.54 -11.76 15.88
CA TYR A 234 4.15 -12.71 14.85
C TYR A 234 5.18 -12.75 13.73
N VAL A 235 5.64 -11.59 13.24
CA VAL A 235 6.69 -11.53 12.21
C VAL A 235 8.00 -12.12 12.71
N SER A 236 8.36 -11.90 13.97
CA SER A 236 9.56 -12.46 14.60
C SER A 236 9.58 -14.00 14.55
N ARG A 237 8.42 -14.66 14.68
CA ARG A 237 8.29 -16.12 14.54
C ARG A 237 8.55 -16.62 13.12
N MET A 238 8.41 -15.76 12.11
CA MET A 238 8.61 -16.14 10.70
C MET A 238 10.08 -16.41 10.37
N GLY A 239 11.03 -15.96 11.20
CA GLY A 239 12.45 -16.29 11.03
C GLY A 239 12.73 -17.80 11.13
N GLU A 240 11.89 -18.56 11.83
CA GLU A 240 11.97 -20.03 11.91
C GLU A 240 11.32 -20.74 10.71
N LEU A 241 10.58 -20.01 9.88
CA LEU A 241 9.80 -20.55 8.76
C LEU A 241 10.50 -20.40 7.40
N THR A 242 11.68 -19.79 7.36
CA THR A 242 12.41 -19.48 6.13
C THR A 242 13.78 -20.14 6.09
N SER A 243 14.22 -20.56 4.92
CA SER A 243 15.59 -21.01 4.65
C SER A 243 16.49 -19.87 4.13
N ALA A 244 15.91 -18.71 3.82
CA ALA A 244 16.63 -17.52 3.40
C ALA A 244 17.40 -16.90 4.57
N ARG A 245 18.41 -16.09 4.26
CA ARG A 245 19.10 -15.30 5.29
C ARG A 245 18.14 -14.27 5.87
N VAL A 246 17.97 -14.27 7.19
CA VAL A 246 17.15 -13.27 7.87
C VAL A 246 17.95 -12.01 8.15
N ARG A 247 17.35 -10.84 7.88
CA ARG A 247 17.84 -9.53 8.31
C ARG A 247 16.75 -8.84 9.13
N TRP A 248 17.04 -8.61 10.40
CA TRP A 248 16.09 -8.03 11.34
C TRP A 248 16.09 -6.51 11.27
N PHE A 249 14.90 -5.92 11.26
CA PHE A 249 14.73 -4.49 11.46
C PHE A 249 13.79 -4.22 12.64
N GLY A 250 13.92 -3.07 13.27
CA GLY A 250 13.06 -2.66 14.39
C GLY A 250 13.81 -1.83 15.42
N ARG A 251 13.18 -1.58 16.56
CA ARG A 251 13.76 -0.89 17.71
C ARG A 251 14.41 -1.87 18.68
N HIS A 252 14.13 -3.16 18.52
CA HIS A 252 14.70 -4.21 19.33
C HIS A 252 16.24 -4.16 19.32
N PRO A 253 16.92 -4.40 20.47
CA PRO A 253 18.39 -4.36 20.54
C PRO A 253 19.10 -5.36 19.62
N GLU A 254 18.43 -6.48 19.29
CA GLU A 254 18.93 -7.52 18.39
C GLU A 254 18.57 -7.28 16.91
N ALA A 255 17.96 -6.15 16.55
CA ALA A 255 17.72 -5.82 15.16
C ALA A 255 19.02 -5.35 14.47
N ASP A 256 19.28 -5.88 13.27
CA ASP A 256 20.45 -5.51 12.44
C ASP A 256 20.35 -4.07 11.93
N VAL A 257 19.13 -3.60 11.66
CA VAL A 257 18.81 -2.23 11.25
C VAL A 257 17.84 -1.63 12.26
N ARG A 258 18.32 -0.68 13.07
CA ARG A 258 17.55 -0.15 14.21
C ARG A 258 17.56 1.36 14.34
N ALA A 259 16.57 1.89 15.05
CA ALA A 259 16.50 3.30 15.43
C ALA A 259 16.70 3.50 16.94
N SER A 260 17.35 4.60 17.32
CA SER A 260 17.35 5.15 18.69
C SER A 260 17.11 6.66 18.66
N ASP A 261 17.02 7.29 19.84
CA ASP A 261 16.83 8.74 19.99
C ASP A 261 15.67 9.29 19.15
N ILE A 262 14.55 8.58 19.14
CA ILE A 262 13.39 8.93 18.32
C ILE A 262 12.66 10.10 18.96
N ASP A 263 12.52 11.18 18.20
CA ASP A 263 11.79 12.39 18.56
C ASP A 263 10.87 12.78 17.40
N SER A 264 9.62 13.16 17.69
CA SER A 264 8.63 13.47 16.66
C SER A 264 7.92 14.77 16.97
N ASP A 265 7.84 15.65 15.99
CA ASP A 265 7.15 16.93 16.06
C ASP A 265 6.38 17.21 14.75
N ALA A 266 5.77 18.39 14.65
CA ALA A 266 5.00 18.79 13.47
C ALA A 266 5.83 18.92 12.17
N SER A 267 7.17 18.94 12.25
CA SER A 267 8.08 18.98 11.10
C SER A 267 8.50 17.59 10.60
N GLY A 268 8.22 16.54 11.36
CA GLY A 268 8.58 15.15 11.04
C GLY A 268 9.13 14.40 12.26
N THR A 269 9.89 13.35 11.97
CA THR A 269 10.51 12.49 12.96
C THR A 269 12.02 12.49 12.79
N ARG A 270 12.75 12.69 13.89
CA ARG A 270 14.21 12.59 13.99
C ARG A 270 14.57 11.31 14.72
N PHE A 271 15.63 10.63 14.27
CA PHE A 271 16.15 9.44 14.95
C PHE A 271 17.60 9.15 14.52
N THR A 272 18.31 8.35 15.28
CA THR A 272 19.61 7.79 14.90
C THR A 272 19.40 6.41 14.27
N LEU A 273 19.79 6.24 13.00
CA LEU A 273 19.77 4.96 12.29
C LEU A 273 21.09 4.22 12.53
N HIS A 274 21.00 2.97 13.01
CA HIS A 274 22.15 2.07 13.21
C HIS A 274 22.04 0.88 12.27
N ALA A 275 23.10 0.60 11.52
CA ALA A 275 23.23 -0.60 10.69
C ALA A 275 24.70 -0.89 10.37
N ASP A 276 25.05 -2.18 10.26
CA ASP A 276 26.37 -2.65 9.80
C ASP A 276 27.59 -2.02 10.54
N GLY A 277 27.41 -1.69 11.83
CA GLY A 277 28.44 -1.08 12.68
C GLY A 277 28.54 0.45 12.57
N GLU A 278 27.74 1.07 11.70
CA GLU A 278 27.66 2.52 11.52
C GLU A 278 26.42 3.11 12.20
N SER A 279 26.43 4.42 12.43
CA SER A 279 25.31 5.14 13.04
C SER A 279 25.25 6.56 12.50
N LEU A 280 24.11 6.93 11.91
CA LEU A 280 23.90 8.25 11.31
C LEU A 280 22.56 8.85 11.77
N PRO A 281 22.52 10.18 12.02
CA PRO A 281 21.26 10.86 12.28
C PRO A 281 20.40 10.93 11.03
N VAL A 282 19.08 10.89 11.20
CA VAL A 282 18.08 10.98 10.13
C VAL A 282 17.03 12.03 10.49
N VAL A 283 16.74 12.94 9.56
CA VAL A 283 15.61 13.86 9.62
C VAL A 283 14.53 13.43 8.62
N PHE A 284 13.59 12.63 9.10
CA PHE A 284 12.55 12.05 8.27
C PHE A 284 11.28 12.91 8.30
N ARG A 285 10.95 13.57 7.18
CA ARG A 285 9.86 14.56 7.09
C ARG A 285 8.46 13.95 6.94
N VAL A 286 8.26 12.74 7.46
CA VAL A 286 6.96 12.07 7.51
C VAL A 286 6.50 12.01 8.96
N LEU A 287 5.26 12.41 9.21
CA LEU A 287 4.71 12.49 10.56
C LEU A 287 4.36 11.12 11.14
N GLY A 288 4.84 10.85 12.35
CA GLY A 288 4.40 9.75 13.18
C GLY A 288 5.48 8.69 13.39
N GLU A 289 5.74 8.38 14.66
CA GLU A 289 6.76 7.42 15.09
C GLU A 289 6.61 6.04 14.43
N HIS A 290 5.37 5.62 14.14
CA HIS A 290 5.08 4.36 13.45
C HIS A 290 5.65 4.30 12.02
N HIS A 291 5.96 5.43 11.39
CA HIS A 291 6.65 5.45 10.10
C HIS A 291 8.16 5.20 10.22
N VAL A 292 8.76 5.31 11.40
CA VAL A 292 10.16 4.89 11.63
C VAL A 292 10.31 3.40 11.33
N THR A 293 9.35 2.56 11.73
CA THR A 293 9.35 1.13 11.39
C THR A 293 9.38 0.89 9.87
N ASN A 294 8.62 1.66 9.10
CA ASN A 294 8.64 1.59 7.63
C ASN A 294 9.99 2.07 7.06
N ALA A 295 10.57 3.13 7.64
CA ALA A 295 11.88 3.63 7.25
C ALA A 295 13.00 2.61 7.55
N LEU A 296 12.93 1.90 8.68
CA LEU A 296 13.87 0.84 9.03
C LEU A 296 13.76 -0.36 8.09
N ALA A 297 12.54 -0.79 7.75
CA ALA A 297 12.33 -1.83 6.74
C ALA A 297 12.91 -1.41 5.39
N ALA A 298 12.64 -0.18 4.95
CA ALA A 298 13.18 0.34 3.70
C ALA A 298 14.71 0.46 3.74
N ALA A 299 15.29 0.92 4.84
CA ALA A 299 16.73 1.00 5.04
C ALA A 299 17.40 -0.38 4.94
N ALA A 300 16.80 -1.41 5.56
CA ALA A 300 17.29 -2.78 5.45
C ALA A 300 17.30 -3.25 3.99
N VAL A 301 16.24 -2.96 3.21
CA VAL A 301 16.22 -3.27 1.78
C VAL A 301 17.28 -2.46 1.01
N GLY A 302 17.42 -1.17 1.28
CA GLY A 302 18.41 -0.31 0.61
C GLY A 302 19.85 -0.81 0.79
N LEU A 303 20.19 -1.25 2.01
CA LEU A 303 21.49 -1.86 2.32
C LEU A 303 21.69 -3.19 1.57
N GLU A 304 20.65 -4.03 1.49
CA GLU A 304 20.68 -5.29 0.72
C GLU A 304 20.74 -5.09 -0.80
N LEU A 305 20.29 -3.93 -1.30
CA LEU A 305 20.51 -3.49 -2.68
C LEU A 305 21.92 -2.93 -2.91
N GLY A 306 22.74 -2.82 -1.86
CA GLY A 306 24.14 -2.40 -1.93
C GLY A 306 24.37 -0.91 -1.77
N LEU A 307 23.37 -0.14 -1.30
CA LEU A 307 23.57 1.27 -0.99
C LEU A 307 24.41 1.43 0.29
N PRO A 308 25.37 2.37 0.33
CA PRO A 308 26.01 2.73 1.59
C PRO A 308 25.01 3.42 2.52
N LEU A 309 25.23 3.33 3.84
CA LEU A 309 24.30 3.86 4.84
C LEU A 309 24.00 5.36 4.63
N ALA A 310 25.00 6.15 4.22
CA ALA A 310 24.82 7.57 3.90
C ALA A 310 23.80 7.82 2.76
N ASP A 311 23.79 6.97 1.72
CA ASP A 311 22.82 7.09 0.62
C ASP A 311 21.41 6.66 1.05
N VAL A 312 21.32 5.66 1.95
CA VAL A 312 20.07 5.26 2.58
C VAL A 312 19.48 6.41 3.39
N VAL A 313 20.29 7.07 4.23
CA VAL A 313 19.87 8.26 4.98
C VAL A 313 19.41 9.37 4.03
N ALA A 314 20.20 9.70 3.01
CA ALA A 314 19.84 10.74 2.05
C ALA A 314 18.53 10.42 1.31
N ALA A 315 18.25 9.15 1.00
CA ALA A 315 16.99 8.74 0.40
C ALA A 315 15.79 8.89 1.36
N LEU A 316 15.95 8.53 2.64
CA LEU A 316 14.93 8.73 3.66
C LEU A 316 14.62 10.22 3.86
N GLU A 317 15.65 11.07 3.99
CA GLU A 317 15.47 12.52 4.18
C GLU A 317 14.88 13.21 2.93
N GLY A 318 15.15 12.65 1.74
CA GLY A 318 14.57 13.08 0.47
C GLY A 318 13.09 12.75 0.31
N ALA A 319 12.52 11.85 1.12
CA ALA A 319 11.11 11.55 1.12
C ALA A 319 10.31 12.67 1.81
N THR A 320 10.03 13.74 1.07
CA THR A 320 9.44 14.97 1.63
C THR A 320 7.92 15.00 1.64
N ARG A 321 7.24 14.03 1.01
CA ARG A 321 5.77 13.98 0.97
C ARG A 321 5.29 12.59 1.31
N ALA A 322 4.41 12.52 2.30
CA ALA A 322 3.63 11.33 2.51
C ALA A 322 2.73 11.08 1.28
N ALA A 323 2.44 9.82 0.99
CA ALA A 323 1.52 9.51 -0.11
C ALA A 323 0.14 10.11 0.20
N ARG A 324 -0.59 10.50 -0.86
CA ARG A 324 -1.92 11.09 -0.72
C ARG A 324 -2.80 10.29 0.26
N TRP A 325 -3.43 11.00 1.19
CA TRP A 325 -4.30 10.47 2.25
C TRP A 325 -3.61 9.53 3.27
N ARG A 326 -2.29 9.58 3.41
CA ARG A 326 -1.53 8.85 4.43
C ARG A 326 -0.69 9.82 5.24
N MET A 327 -1.22 10.33 6.35
CA MET A 327 -0.60 11.41 7.14
C MET A 327 -0.26 12.66 6.30
N GLU A 328 -1.09 12.98 5.31
CA GLU A 328 -0.90 14.12 4.42
C GLU A 328 -1.26 15.42 5.15
N VAL A 329 -0.27 16.32 5.29
CA VAL A 329 -0.46 17.61 5.97
C VAL A 329 -0.97 18.66 4.99
N MET A 330 -2.07 19.31 5.35
CA MET A 330 -2.79 20.32 4.58
C MET A 330 -3.24 21.47 5.50
N GLY A 331 -3.89 22.48 4.92
CA GLY A 331 -4.35 23.66 5.63
C GLY A 331 -3.25 24.72 5.80
N GLY A 332 -3.31 25.48 6.90
CA GLY A 332 -2.36 26.54 7.24
C GLY A 332 -3.01 27.87 7.64
N ARG A 333 -4.23 28.14 7.18
CA ARG A 333 -4.99 29.34 7.57
C ARG A 333 -5.23 29.35 9.07
N ASP A 334 -4.96 30.48 9.71
CA ASP A 334 -5.08 30.68 11.16
C ASP A 334 -4.30 29.66 12.00
N GLY A 335 -3.27 29.03 11.42
CA GLY A 335 -2.47 28.00 12.07
C GLY A 335 -3.17 26.63 12.20
N ILE A 336 -4.36 26.46 11.60
CA ILE A 336 -5.10 25.20 11.58
C ILE A 336 -4.38 24.19 10.69
N THR A 337 -4.09 23.01 11.23
CA THR A 337 -3.40 21.94 10.52
C THR A 337 -4.35 20.79 10.28
N ILE A 338 -4.53 20.38 9.03
CA ILE A 338 -5.35 19.22 8.66
C ILE A 338 -4.41 18.08 8.27
N ILE A 339 -4.57 16.91 8.90
CA ILE A 339 -3.80 15.70 8.61
C ILE A 339 -4.77 14.69 8.02
N ASN A 340 -4.73 14.54 6.70
CA ASN A 340 -5.55 13.58 5.99
C ASN A 340 -4.86 12.21 5.95
N ASP A 341 -5.33 11.29 6.79
CA ASP A 341 -4.85 9.90 6.92
C ASP A 341 -5.97 8.87 6.63
N ALA A 342 -6.93 9.26 5.79
CA ALA A 342 -8.14 8.49 5.49
C ALA A 342 -8.06 7.64 4.21
N TYR A 343 -6.86 7.20 3.81
CA TYR A 343 -6.72 6.21 2.74
C TYR A 343 -7.36 4.86 3.12
N ASN A 344 -7.02 4.38 4.31
CA ASN A 344 -7.58 3.18 4.93
C ASN A 344 -7.39 3.23 6.46
N ALA A 345 -8.11 2.38 7.20
CA ALA A 345 -8.00 2.28 8.64
C ALA A 345 -8.13 0.82 9.13
N SER A 346 -7.12 0.41 9.89
CA SER A 346 -7.12 -0.73 10.80
C SER A 346 -7.00 -0.23 12.25
N PRO A 347 -7.32 -1.04 13.27
CA PRO A 347 -7.19 -0.63 14.66
C PRO A 347 -5.79 -0.15 15.03
N ASP A 348 -4.75 -0.82 14.56
CA ASP A 348 -3.36 -0.41 14.81
C ASP A 348 -3.04 0.95 14.17
N SER A 349 -3.51 1.18 12.94
CA SER A 349 -3.30 2.46 12.26
C SER A 349 -4.09 3.59 12.92
N MET A 350 -5.33 3.35 13.37
CA MET A 350 -6.13 4.34 14.12
C MET A 350 -5.42 4.72 15.42
N SER A 351 -4.95 3.70 16.14
CA SER A 351 -4.20 3.86 17.38
C SER A 351 -2.93 4.69 17.19
N ALA A 352 -2.19 4.44 16.09
CA ALA A 352 -0.98 5.18 15.74
C ALA A 352 -1.27 6.62 15.31
N GLY A 353 -2.32 6.85 14.53
CA GLY A 353 -2.78 8.18 14.13
C GLY A 353 -3.16 9.03 15.34
N LEU A 354 -3.95 8.49 16.28
CA LEU A 354 -4.34 9.19 17.50
C LEU A 354 -3.13 9.54 18.40
N ARG A 355 -2.17 8.62 18.55
CA ARG A 355 -0.92 8.91 19.27
C ARG A 355 -0.15 10.05 18.61
N THR A 356 -0.04 10.01 17.29
CA THR A 356 0.64 11.06 16.53
C THR A 356 -0.06 12.41 16.71
N LEU A 357 -1.39 12.45 16.60
CA LEU A 357 -2.19 13.64 16.86
C LEU A 357 -1.92 14.21 18.26
N ALA A 358 -1.95 13.36 19.30
CA ALA A 358 -1.69 13.78 20.67
C ALA A 358 -0.25 14.31 20.88
N GLN A 359 0.72 13.80 20.14
CA GLN A 359 2.13 14.23 20.23
C GLN A 359 2.39 15.57 19.53
N ILE A 360 1.77 15.80 18.36
CA ILE A 360 2.07 16.97 17.51
C ILE A 360 1.09 18.13 17.70
N ALA A 361 -0.02 17.91 18.41
CA ALA A 361 -0.97 18.97 18.73
C ALA A 361 -0.25 20.13 19.43
N LYS A 362 -0.50 21.35 18.95
CA LYS A 362 0.13 22.56 19.47
C LYS A 362 -0.38 22.82 20.89
N PRO A 363 0.48 23.25 21.84
CA PRO A 363 0.05 23.60 23.20
C PRO A 363 -1.05 24.66 23.24
N GLU A 364 -1.06 25.56 22.25
CA GLU A 364 -1.97 26.70 22.12
C GLU A 364 -3.28 26.36 21.38
N GLY A 365 -3.46 25.10 20.92
CA GLY A 365 -4.58 24.68 20.10
C GLY A 365 -5.16 23.34 20.56
N ARG A 366 -6.28 22.93 19.95
CA ARG A 366 -6.95 21.66 20.28
C ARG A 366 -6.50 20.55 19.35
N SER A 367 -6.50 19.32 19.86
CA SER A 367 -6.38 18.12 19.03
C SER A 367 -7.78 17.61 18.68
N VAL A 368 -8.12 17.57 17.40
CA VAL A 368 -9.43 17.15 16.90
C VAL A 368 -9.28 15.87 16.08
N ALA A 369 -9.93 14.79 16.49
CA ALA A 369 -9.94 13.53 15.75
C ALA A 369 -11.27 13.37 15.00
N VAL A 370 -11.22 13.32 13.66
CA VAL A 370 -12.36 13.07 12.78
C VAL A 370 -12.26 11.63 12.28
N LEU A 371 -13.03 10.74 12.90
CA LEU A 371 -12.90 9.29 12.69
C LEU A 371 -14.15 8.69 12.01
N GLY A 372 -13.90 7.84 11.04
CA GLY A 372 -14.90 7.00 10.39
C GLY A 372 -14.68 5.51 10.68
N ALA A 373 -15.50 4.67 10.05
CA ALA A 373 -15.47 3.24 10.31
C ALA A 373 -14.14 2.59 9.89
N MET A 374 -13.73 1.57 10.62
CA MET A 374 -12.74 0.58 10.22
C MET A 374 -13.46 -0.59 9.54
N SER A 375 -13.00 -1.00 8.37
CA SER A 375 -13.63 -2.06 7.57
C SER A 375 -12.92 -3.42 7.75
N GLU A 376 -13.55 -4.50 7.29
CA GLU A 376 -12.94 -5.85 7.22
C GLU A 376 -12.56 -6.47 8.59
N LEU A 377 -13.22 -6.01 9.67
CA LEU A 377 -12.98 -6.50 11.04
C LEU A 377 -13.86 -7.68 11.45
N GLY A 378 -14.92 -7.99 10.70
CA GLY A 378 -15.84 -9.08 11.04
C GLY A 378 -16.41 -8.94 12.46
N GLU A 379 -16.33 -10.01 13.25
CA GLU A 379 -16.80 -10.06 14.64
C GLU A 379 -16.08 -9.09 15.58
N TYR A 380 -14.85 -8.69 15.26
CA TYR A 380 -14.05 -7.75 16.06
C TYR A 380 -14.47 -6.29 15.90
N SER A 381 -15.37 -5.98 14.96
CA SER A 381 -15.71 -4.60 14.62
C SER A 381 -16.19 -3.80 15.83
N ILE A 382 -17.14 -4.31 16.62
CA ILE A 382 -17.70 -3.58 17.76
C ILE A 382 -16.61 -3.33 18.81
N GLU A 383 -15.91 -4.38 19.22
CA GLU A 383 -14.85 -4.30 20.24
C GLU A 383 -13.76 -3.31 19.86
N GLU A 384 -13.27 -3.36 18.62
CA GLU A 384 -12.18 -2.51 18.18
C GLU A 384 -12.61 -1.04 18.03
N HIS A 385 -13.83 -0.75 17.57
CA HIS A 385 -14.33 0.64 17.56
C HIS A 385 -14.49 1.18 18.99
N LEU A 386 -14.97 0.37 19.94
CA LEU A 386 -15.02 0.78 21.34
C LEU A 386 -13.61 1.07 21.88
N ARG A 387 -12.66 0.17 21.63
CA ARG A 387 -11.26 0.33 22.06
C ARG A 387 -10.63 1.62 21.55
N ILE A 388 -10.84 1.96 20.28
CA ILE A 388 -10.31 3.20 19.68
C ILE A 388 -10.99 4.44 20.25
N GLY A 389 -12.31 4.40 20.49
CA GLY A 389 -13.04 5.49 21.15
C GLY A 389 -12.50 5.77 22.55
N LEU A 390 -12.32 4.72 23.36
CA LEU A 390 -11.68 4.81 24.66
C LEU A 390 -10.25 5.35 24.57
N GLN A 391 -9.48 4.95 23.57
CA GLN A 391 -8.11 5.43 23.40
C GLN A 391 -8.06 6.94 23.15
N ALA A 392 -8.98 7.52 22.37
CA ALA A 392 -9.06 8.96 22.16
C ALA A 392 -9.23 9.72 23.49
N VAL A 393 -10.08 9.20 24.39
CA VAL A 393 -10.25 9.72 25.76
C VAL A 393 -8.95 9.64 26.56
N ARG A 394 -8.30 8.47 26.56
CA ARG A 394 -7.07 8.23 27.33
C ARG A 394 -5.88 9.07 26.87
N LEU A 395 -5.82 9.38 25.58
CA LEU A 395 -4.84 10.29 25.00
C LEU A 395 -5.18 11.78 25.21
N ARG A 396 -6.32 12.07 25.86
CA ARG A 396 -6.82 13.44 26.10
C ARG A 396 -6.98 14.23 24.81
N ILE A 397 -7.46 13.58 23.76
CA ILE A 397 -7.82 14.27 22.54
C ILE A 397 -8.91 15.29 22.87
N SER A 398 -8.72 16.57 22.54
CA SER A 398 -9.67 17.62 22.89
C SER A 398 -11.08 17.43 22.31
N GLU A 399 -11.20 16.82 21.13
CA GLU A 399 -12.50 16.62 20.48
C GLU A 399 -12.49 15.38 19.56
N LEU A 400 -13.55 14.57 19.61
CA LEU A 400 -13.78 13.41 18.74
C LEU A 400 -15.04 13.60 17.89
N VAL A 401 -14.86 13.81 16.59
CA VAL A 401 -15.94 13.87 15.59
C VAL A 401 -16.04 12.52 14.91
N VAL A 402 -17.14 11.80 15.15
CA VAL A 402 -17.40 10.48 14.55
C VAL A 402 -18.34 10.62 13.37
N VAL A 403 -17.98 10.03 12.23
CA VAL A 403 -18.75 10.15 10.99
C VAL A 403 -19.08 8.77 10.40
N GLY A 404 -20.35 8.54 10.10
CA GLY A 404 -20.87 7.30 9.50
C GLY A 404 -21.44 6.33 10.54
N ILE A 405 -22.57 5.70 10.21
CA ILE A 405 -23.34 4.85 11.13
C ILE A 405 -22.53 3.65 11.65
N GLU A 406 -21.68 3.08 10.82
CA GLU A 406 -20.82 1.94 11.13
C GLU A 406 -19.73 2.30 12.16
N ALA A 407 -19.41 3.60 12.29
CA ALA A 407 -18.41 4.12 13.20
C ALA A 407 -18.99 4.50 14.57
N ARG A 408 -20.32 4.43 14.76
CA ARG A 408 -21.04 4.93 15.96
C ARG A 408 -20.48 4.40 17.28
N ASN A 409 -19.95 3.19 17.31
CA ASN A 409 -19.34 2.61 18.51
C ASN A 409 -18.14 3.43 19.04
N LEU A 410 -17.41 4.16 18.18
CA LEU A 410 -16.37 5.10 18.63
C LEU A 410 -16.95 6.18 19.56
N HIS A 411 -18.09 6.76 19.15
CA HIS A 411 -18.77 7.80 19.90
C HIS A 411 -19.35 7.27 21.20
N ILE A 412 -20.04 6.11 21.14
CA ILE A 412 -20.63 5.46 22.32
C ILE A 412 -19.55 5.17 23.38
N SER A 413 -18.38 4.69 22.98
CA SER A 413 -17.30 4.44 23.94
C SER A 413 -16.77 5.71 24.57
N ALA A 414 -16.66 6.81 23.81
CA ALA A 414 -16.11 8.06 24.33
C ALA A 414 -17.06 8.71 25.36
N ILE A 415 -18.36 8.77 25.08
CA ILE A 415 -19.35 9.39 25.97
C ILE A 415 -19.65 8.57 27.24
N ASN A 416 -19.34 7.28 27.23
CA ASN A 416 -19.50 6.43 28.42
C ASN A 416 -18.39 6.67 29.45
N GLU A 417 -17.30 7.35 29.08
CA GLU A 417 -16.25 7.74 30.02
C GLU A 417 -16.64 9.05 30.70
N GLY A 418 -16.92 9.01 32.02
CA GLY A 418 -17.43 10.17 32.76
C GLY A 418 -16.51 11.41 32.83
N SER A 419 -15.32 11.37 32.22
CA SER A 419 -14.45 12.52 32.01
C SER A 419 -14.76 13.33 30.76
N TRP A 420 -15.60 12.83 29.86
CA TRP A 420 -16.02 13.50 28.63
C TRP A 420 -17.54 13.73 28.67
N ASP A 421 -17.95 15.00 28.62
CA ASP A 421 -19.33 15.46 28.53
C ASP A 421 -19.43 16.58 27.47
N GLY A 422 -19.56 16.17 26.21
CA GLY A 422 -19.72 17.07 25.05
C GLY A 422 -18.52 17.16 24.10
N GLU A 423 -17.39 16.52 24.43
CA GLU A 423 -16.18 16.48 23.59
C GLU A 423 -16.26 15.46 22.45
N SER A 424 -17.27 14.59 22.44
CA SER A 424 -17.55 13.72 21.30
C SER A 424 -18.89 14.06 20.64
N VAL A 425 -18.85 14.19 19.31
CA VAL A 425 -20.03 14.42 18.47
C VAL A 425 -20.12 13.36 17.37
N PHE A 426 -21.34 13.04 16.95
CA PHE A 426 -21.62 12.02 15.94
C PHE A 426 -22.47 12.59 14.81
N PHE A 427 -22.09 12.27 13.58
CA PHE A 427 -22.82 12.59 12.35
C PHE A 427 -22.96 11.33 11.50
N GLU A 428 -24.14 11.14 10.91
CA GLU A 428 -24.33 10.05 9.93
C GLU A 428 -23.69 10.40 8.59
N GLU A 429 -23.71 11.68 8.21
CA GLU A 429 -23.28 12.17 6.91
C GLU A 429 -22.05 13.09 6.99
N GLN A 430 -21.16 12.98 6.00
CA GLN A 430 -19.93 13.78 5.93
C GLN A 430 -20.20 15.28 5.80
N ASP A 431 -21.29 15.68 5.13
CA ASP A 431 -21.64 17.09 4.95
C ASP A 431 -21.98 17.78 6.27
N ALA A 432 -22.73 17.10 7.14
CA ALA A 432 -23.07 17.63 8.45
C ALA A 432 -21.81 17.78 9.34
N ALA A 433 -20.89 16.81 9.28
CA ALA A 433 -19.62 16.89 9.98
C ALA A 433 -18.74 18.04 9.46
N PHE A 434 -18.73 18.27 8.14
CA PHE A 434 -18.01 19.38 7.52
C PHE A 434 -18.54 20.74 7.97
N GLU A 435 -19.85 20.96 7.91
CA GLU A 435 -20.48 22.22 8.34
C GLU A 435 -20.22 22.51 9.82
N TYR A 436 -20.24 21.46 10.66
CA TYR A 436 -19.88 21.56 12.06
C TYR A 436 -18.43 22.00 12.24
N LEU A 437 -17.48 21.28 11.64
CA LEU A 437 -16.04 21.56 11.74
C LEU A 437 -15.68 22.96 11.21
N GLN A 438 -16.30 23.40 10.11
CA GLN A 438 -16.10 24.76 9.60
C GLN A 438 -16.48 25.84 10.62
N ARG A 439 -17.47 25.59 11.47
CA ARG A 439 -17.96 26.55 12.48
C ARG A 439 -17.21 26.45 13.80
N THR A 440 -16.70 25.27 14.15
CA THR A 440 -16.16 25.01 15.49
C THR A 440 -14.64 24.97 15.56
N LEU A 441 -13.94 24.73 14.44
CA LEU A 441 -12.47 24.77 14.43
C LEU A 441 -11.96 26.17 14.79
N GLN A 442 -10.93 26.20 15.62
CA GLN A 442 -10.34 27.40 16.20
C GLN A 442 -8.91 27.57 15.69
N PRO A 443 -8.35 28.80 15.73
CA PRO A 443 -6.95 29.02 15.40
C PRO A 443 -6.02 28.05 16.16
N ASN A 444 -5.00 27.56 15.48
CA ASN A 444 -4.02 26.56 15.95
C ASN A 444 -4.52 25.12 16.18
N ASP A 445 -5.78 24.80 15.89
CA ASP A 445 -6.26 23.41 15.98
C ASP A 445 -5.46 22.47 15.06
N THR A 446 -5.25 21.25 15.52
CA THR A 446 -4.66 20.16 14.74
C THR A 446 -5.71 19.07 14.56
N VAL A 447 -6.05 18.76 13.31
CA VAL A 447 -7.16 17.87 12.95
C VAL A 447 -6.60 16.62 12.28
N LEU A 448 -6.92 15.44 12.79
CA LEU A 448 -6.66 14.16 12.10
C LEU A 448 -7.94 13.65 11.46
N VAL A 449 -7.94 13.39 10.16
CA VAL A 449 -9.05 12.74 9.45
C VAL A 449 -8.65 11.32 9.11
N LYS A 450 -9.39 10.32 9.59
CA LYS A 450 -9.04 8.90 9.38
C LYS A 450 -10.25 7.99 9.27
N SER A 451 -10.24 7.11 8.28
CA SER A 451 -11.27 6.07 8.08
C SER A 451 -10.77 4.97 7.16
N SER A 452 -11.56 3.89 7.03
CA SER A 452 -11.39 2.94 5.94
C SER A 452 -11.61 3.60 4.58
N ASN A 453 -11.19 2.92 3.52
CA ASN A 453 -11.43 3.40 2.16
C ASN A 453 -12.94 3.49 1.85
N ALA A 454 -13.72 2.51 2.31
CA ALA A 454 -15.16 2.44 2.07
C ALA A 454 -15.92 3.61 2.71
N ALA A 455 -15.50 4.07 3.89
CA ALA A 455 -16.14 5.20 4.59
C ALA A 455 -15.92 6.57 3.90
N GLY A 456 -14.91 6.68 3.03
CA GLY A 456 -14.75 7.84 2.14
C GLY A 456 -14.31 9.15 2.80
N LEU A 457 -13.91 9.18 4.09
CA LEU A 457 -13.54 10.44 4.78
C LEU A 457 -12.32 11.15 4.19
N ARG A 458 -11.55 10.48 3.32
CA ARG A 458 -10.50 11.14 2.53
C ARG A 458 -10.98 12.38 1.79
N PHE A 459 -12.22 12.38 1.31
CA PHE A 459 -12.80 13.52 0.60
C PHE A 459 -13.23 14.63 1.56
N LEU A 460 -13.70 14.29 2.76
CA LEU A 460 -13.90 15.25 3.84
C LEU A 460 -12.57 15.89 4.25
N GLY A 461 -11.50 15.10 4.38
CA GLY A 461 -10.15 15.59 4.65
C GLY A 461 -9.65 16.55 3.57
N ASP A 462 -9.84 16.22 2.28
CA ASP A 462 -9.49 17.10 1.16
C ASP A 462 -10.26 18.44 1.25
N ARG A 463 -11.59 18.38 1.46
CA ARG A 463 -12.44 19.58 1.61
C ARG A 463 -12.02 20.47 2.78
N LEU A 464 -11.66 19.88 3.92
CA LEU A 464 -11.16 20.62 5.08
C LEU A 464 -9.79 21.24 4.76
N GLY A 465 -8.88 20.45 4.18
CA GLY A 465 -7.57 20.91 3.77
C GLY A 465 -7.63 22.11 2.81
N GLU A 466 -8.53 22.08 1.82
CA GLU A 466 -8.78 23.19 0.89
C GLU A 466 -9.44 24.39 1.56
N THR A 467 -10.42 24.15 2.46
CA THR A 467 -11.13 25.22 3.16
C THR A 467 -10.19 26.04 4.04
N PHE A 468 -9.20 25.40 4.65
CA PHE A 468 -8.26 26.02 5.59
C PHE A 468 -6.84 26.18 5.01
N ALA A 469 -6.68 26.08 3.68
CA ALA A 469 -5.39 26.29 3.00
C ALA A 469 -4.90 27.74 3.05
#